data_AF-A0A139CK14-F1
#
_entry.id   AF-A0A139CK14-F1
#
_cell.length_a   1.000
_cell.length_b   1.000
_cell.length_c   1.000
_cell.angle_alpha   90.00
_cell.angle_beta   90.00
_cell.angle_gamma   90.00
#
_symmetry.space_group_name_H-M   'P 1'
#
loop_
_entity.id
_entity.type
_entity.pdbx_description
1 polymer ?
#
loop_
_entity_poly.entity_id
_entity_poly.type
_entity_poly.pdbx_seq_one_letter_code
_entity_poly.pdbx_strand_id
1 'polypeptide(L)' 'MEGAKKTHIVYRANLNFEVVNRYLAMLEEKGLIEKKENLYQTTEKGKEFQEIARELGL' A
#
# COMPACT_ATOMS: atom_id res chain seq x y z
N MET A 1 6.50 7.45 -10.88
CA MET A 1 6.19 7.08 -9.48
C MET A 1 6.95 5.80 -9.18
N GLU A 2 8.02 5.88 -8.40
CA GLU A 2 8.80 4.70 -8.00
C GLU A 2 8.06 3.97 -6.89
N GLY A 3 7.79 2.68 -7.09
CA GLY A 3 7.18 1.86 -6.04
C GLY A 3 8.08 1.73 -4.81
N ALA A 4 7.52 1.23 -3.70
CA ALA A 4 8.25 1.05 -2.46
C ALA A 4 8.62 -0.43 -2.24
N LYS A 5 9.86 -0.69 -1.81
CA LYS A 5 10.24 -2.01 -1.30
C LYS A 5 9.46 -2.31 -0.03
N LYS A 6 9.12 -3.59 0.20
CA LYS A 6 8.47 -4.04 1.45
C LYS A 6 9.17 -3.49 2.70
N THR A 7 10.50 -3.54 2.74
CA THR A 7 11.30 -3.03 3.87
C THR A 7 11.09 -1.54 4.12
N HIS A 8 10.98 -0.73 3.07
CA HIS A 8 10.70 0.69 3.23
C HIS A 8 9.30 0.92 3.82
N ILE A 9 8.31 0.12 3.42
CA ILE A 9 6.95 0.20 3.97
C ILE A 9 6.95 -0.16 5.46
N VAL A 10 7.61 -1.26 5.83
CA VAL A 10 7.79 -1.70 7.23
C VAL A 10 8.37 -0.57 8.09
N TYR A 11 9.50 0.00 7.67
CA TYR A 11 10.18 1.04 8.43
C TYR A 11 9.39 2.35 8.48
N ARG A 12 8.73 2.75 7.38
CA ARG A 12 7.98 4.03 7.32
C ARG A 12 6.63 3.96 8.02
N ALA A 13 5.96 2.81 7.98
CA ALA A 13 4.68 2.62 8.64
C ALA A 13 4.82 2.15 10.10
N ASN A 14 6.05 1.93 10.59
CA ASN A 14 6.33 1.38 11.91
C ASN A 14 5.58 0.05 12.17
N LEU A 15 5.54 -0.81 11.16
CA LEU A 15 4.87 -2.12 11.20
C LEU A 15 5.89 -3.23 11.29
N ASN A 16 5.54 -4.34 11.93
CA ASN A 16 6.32 -5.58 11.82
C ASN A 16 6.03 -6.30 10.50
N PHE A 17 6.84 -7.31 10.18
CA PHE A 17 6.71 -8.05 8.92
C PHE A 17 5.41 -8.86 8.78
N GLU A 18 4.84 -9.35 9.89
CA GLU A 18 3.59 -10.12 9.88
C GLU A 18 2.41 -9.22 9.52
N VAL A 19 2.31 -8.08 10.21
CA VAL A 19 1.23 -7.10 10.02
C VAL A 19 1.31 -6.48 8.62
N VAL A 20 2.52 -6.09 8.16
CA VAL A 20 2.68 -5.52 6.82
C VAL A 20 2.27 -6.53 5.75
N ASN A 21 2.58 -7.82 5.91
CA ASN A 21 2.21 -8.84 4.94
C ASN A 21 0.69 -8.92 4.77
N ARG A 22 -0.03 -8.91 5.90
CA ARG A 22 -1.48 -9.01 5.90
C ARG A 22 -2.13 -7.80 5.25
N TYR A 23 -1.61 -6.59 5.52
CA TYR A 23 -2.12 -5.37 4.88
C TYR A 23 -1.77 -5.30 3.40
N LEU A 24 -0.54 -5.65 3.00
CA LEU A 24 -0.15 -5.64 1.59
C LEU A 24 -0.99 -6.64 0.78
N ALA A 25 -1.23 -7.85 1.31
CA ALA A 25 -2.11 -8.82 0.68
C ALA A 25 -3.55 -8.29 0.55
N MET A 26 -4.09 -7.67 1.61
CA MET A 26 -5.44 -7.07 1.57
C MET A 26 -5.54 -5.93 0.55
N LEU A 27 -4.53 -5.05 0.49
CA LEU A 27 -4.51 -3.92 -0.44
C LEU A 27 -4.37 -4.39 -1.89
N GLU A 28 -3.59 -5.45 -2.13
CA GLU A 28 -3.42 -6.08 -3.44
C GLU A 28 -4.69 -6.80 -3.88
N GLU A 29 -5.34 -7.58 -3.00
CA GLU A 29 -6.64 -8.23 -3.26
C GLU A 29 -7.73 -7.21 -3.61
N LYS A 30 -7.73 -6.04 -2.96
CA LYS A 30 -8.66 -4.95 -3.25
C LYS A 30 -8.29 -4.16 -4.52
N GLY A 31 -7.15 -4.44 -5.13
CA GLY A 31 -6.63 -3.75 -6.31
C GLY A 31 -6.22 -2.30 -6.04
N LEU A 32 -5.90 -1.95 -4.78
CA LEU A 32 -5.45 -0.61 -4.38
C LEU A 32 -3.93 -0.45 -4.57
N ILE A 33 -3.20 -1.55 -4.48
CA ILE A 33 -1.79 -1.61 -4.84
C ILE A 33 -1.55 -2.78 -5.77
N GLU A 34 -0.43 -2.74 -6.48
CA GLU A 34 0.10 -3.85 -7.28
C GLU A 34 1.56 -4.11 -6.90
N LYS A 35 1.95 -5.38 -6.91
CA LYS A 35 3.35 -5.77 -6.74
C LYS A 35 4.01 -5.99 -8.10
N LYS A 36 4.99 -5.15 -8.43
CA LYS A 36 5.89 -5.33 -9.59
C LYS A 36 7.26 -5.75 -9.09
N GLU A 37 7.61 -7.01 -9.35
CA GLU A 37 8.83 -7.65 -8.83
C GLU A 37 8.94 -7.54 -7.30
N ASN A 38 9.76 -6.61 -6.80
CA ASN A 38 10.01 -6.36 -5.38
C ASN A 38 9.50 -5.01 -4.88
N LEU A 39 8.73 -4.29 -5.72
CA LEU A 39 8.19 -2.97 -5.45
C LEU A 39 6.66 -3.03 -5.41
N TYR A 40 6.08 -2.32 -4.44
CA TYR A 40 4.65 -2.06 -4.39
C TYR A 40 4.35 -0.68 -4.95
N GLN A 41 3.39 -0.59 -5.87
CA GLN A 41 2.92 0.66 -6.45
C GLN A 41 1.43 0.83 -6.18
N THR A 42 1.02 2.06 -5.87
CA THR A 42 -0.40 2.41 -5.78
C THR A 42 -1.01 2.42 -7.18
N THR A 43 -2.11 1.70 -7.37
CA THR A 43 -2.88 1.71 -8.62
C THR A 43 -3.68 3.01 -8.75
N GLU A 44 -4.29 3.27 -9.91
CA GLU A 44 -5.20 4.42 -10.06
C GLU A 44 -6.38 4.32 -9.08
N LYS A 45 -6.99 3.13 -8.94
CA LYS A 45 -8.03 2.86 -7.92
C LYS A 45 -7.55 3.15 -6.49
N GLY A 46 -6.29 2.82 -6.19
CA GLY A 46 -5.67 3.13 -4.90
C GLY A 46 -5.52 4.62 -4.63
N LYS A 47 -5.25 5.42 -5.67
CA LYS A 47 -5.16 6.89 -5.56
C LYS A 47 -6.54 7.50 -5.32
N GLU A 48 -7.55 7.08 -6.07
CA GLU A 48 -8.95 7.50 -5.86
C GLU A 48 -9.40 7.20 -4.42
N PHE A 49 -9.07 6.00 -3.91
CA PHE A 49 -9.36 5.64 -2.53
C PHE A 49 -8.68 6.57 -1.51
N GLN A 50 -7.44 7.00 -1.76
CA GLN A 50 -6.74 7.95 -0.88
C GLN A 50 -7.37 9.34 -0.88
N GLU A 51 -7.88 9.80 -2.02
CA GLU A 51 -8.61 11.07 -2.11
C GLU A 51 -9.91 11.01 -1.30
N ILE A 52 -10.70 9.94 -1.48
CA ILE A 52 -11.93 9.71 -0.70
C ILE A 52 -11.62 9.62 0.80
N ALA A 53 -10.58 8.87 1.19
CA ALA A 53 -10.19 8.75 2.59
C ALA A 53 -9.85 10.12 3.21
N ARG A 54 -9.13 10.97 2.46
CA ARG A 54 -8.77 12.32 2.89
C ARG A 54 -10.00 13.22 3.06
N GLU A 55 -10.96 13.14 2.16
CA GLU A 55 -12.22 13.90 2.26
C GLU A 55 -13.06 13.46 3.47
N LEU A 56 -13.00 12.18 3.83
CA LEU A 56 -13.69 11.62 5.00
C LEU A 56 -12.95 11.87 6.33
N GLY A 57 -11.77 12.49 6.30
CA GLY A 57 -10.97 12.76 7.50
C GLY A 57 -10.34 11.51 8.14
N LEU A 58 -10.11 10.47 7.33
CA LEU A 58 -9.43 9.23 7.73
C LEU A 58 -7.91 9.31 7.56
#